data_AF-A0A117SIL4-F1
#
_entry.id   AF-A0A117SIL4-F1
#
_cell.length_a   1.000
_cell.length_b   1.000
_cell.length_c   1.000
_cell.angle_alpha   90.00
_cell.angle_beta   90.00
_cell.angle_gamma   90.00
#
_symmetry.space_group_name_H-M   'P 1'
#
loop_
_entity.id
_entity.type
_entity.pdbx_description
1 polymer ?
#
loop_
_entity_poly.entity_id
_entity_poly.type
_entity_poly.pdbx_seq_one_letter_code
_entity_poly.pdbx_strand_id
1 'polypeptide(L)'
;MTQDEYLENLQRKYERHFNIEKDITLFEEAIDIHARFCNISGRTFITKNDVVDRYENYEYCYVKRFDTVTEEKIAAYGGFLKRIAHECIEPGKDHMSTYVTGVIIGNSIDDNAKKAVRKYSCSKAYLFYLRGWCDVRFICVDLNNNEIITNKAGKRVKKVYQLTPLNKKGVIK
;
A
#
# COMPACT_ATOMS: atom_id res chain seq x y z
N MET A 1 0.54 3.42 21.86
CA MET A 1 1.51 2.87 20.90
C MET A 1 2.18 4.05 20.24
N THR A 2 3.50 4.12 20.28
CA THR A 2 4.24 5.21 19.60
C THR A 2 4.27 4.99 18.09
N GLN A 3 4.64 6.01 17.33
CA GLN A 3 4.83 5.86 15.89
C GLN A 3 5.94 4.86 15.56
N ASP A 4 7.04 4.85 16.31
CA ASP A 4 8.13 3.90 16.13
C ASP A 4 7.67 2.46 16.38
N GLU A 5 6.93 2.23 17.48
CA GLU A 5 6.37 0.91 17.79
C GLU A 5 5.42 0.44 16.68
N TYR A 6 4.54 1.31 16.19
CA TYR A 6 3.63 0.95 15.10
C TYR A 6 4.39 0.66 13.80
N LEU A 7 5.38 1.48 13.46
CA LEU A 7 6.17 1.32 12.24
C LEU A 7 6.97 0.02 12.27
N GLU A 8 7.60 -0.32 13.40
CA GLU A 8 8.30 -1.60 13.57
C GLU A 8 7.34 -2.80 13.41
N ASN A 9 6.13 -2.69 13.95
CA ASN A 9 5.12 -3.73 13.81
C ASN A 9 4.68 -3.92 12.36
N LEU A 10 4.49 -2.81 11.64
CA LEU A 10 4.11 -2.84 10.23
C LEU A 10 5.24 -3.41 9.37
N GLN A 11 6.48 -3.03 9.65
CA GLN A 11 7.66 -3.59 8.98
C GLN A 11 7.70 -5.11 9.14
N ARG A 12 7.60 -5.64 10.38
CA ARG A 12 7.58 -7.11 10.63
C ARG A 12 6.43 -7.81 9.90
N LYS A 13 5.28 -7.15 9.76
CA LYS A 13 4.15 -7.70 8.98
C LYS A 13 4.52 -7.82 7.50
N TYR A 14 5.18 -6.82 6.93
CA TYR A 14 5.63 -6.80 5.54
C TYR A 14 6.78 -7.77 5.26
N GLU A 15 7.77 -7.89 6.15
CA GLU A 15 8.97 -8.74 5.95
C GLU A 15 8.65 -10.21 5.63
N ARG A 16 7.46 -10.69 6.03
CA ARG A 16 7.00 -12.05 5.74
C ARG A 16 6.77 -12.33 4.25
N HIS A 17 6.45 -11.29 3.47
CA HIS A 17 6.02 -11.44 2.08
C HIS A 17 6.60 -10.39 1.13
N PHE A 18 7.15 -9.28 1.63
CA PHE A 18 7.60 -8.15 0.81
C PHE A 18 9.12 -7.97 0.90
N ASN A 19 9.71 -7.54 -0.21
CA ASN A 19 11.03 -6.91 -0.19
C ASN A 19 10.90 -5.47 0.32
N ILE A 20 11.73 -5.07 1.29
CA ILE A 20 11.61 -3.77 1.96
C ILE A 20 12.85 -2.91 1.73
N GLU A 21 12.62 -1.64 1.41
CA GLU A 21 13.58 -0.55 1.49
C GLU A 21 13.08 0.48 2.50
N LYS A 22 14.00 1.16 3.18
CA LYS A 22 13.70 2.14 4.23
C LYS A 22 14.34 3.48 3.93
N ASP A 23 13.73 4.53 4.48
CA ASP A 23 14.28 5.89 4.46
C ASP A 23 14.67 6.33 3.04
N ILE A 24 13.79 6.04 2.08
CA ILE A 24 14.01 6.39 0.67
C ILE A 24 13.43 7.78 0.37
N THR A 25 13.97 8.41 -0.67
CA THR A 25 13.39 9.64 -1.24
C THR A 25 12.94 9.35 -2.66
N LEU A 26 11.68 9.63 -2.97
CA LEU A 26 11.10 9.45 -4.30
C LEU A 26 10.20 10.64 -4.63
N PHE A 27 10.41 11.28 -5.78
CA PHE A 27 9.72 12.53 -6.15
C PHE A 27 9.76 13.60 -5.06
N GLU A 28 10.94 13.78 -4.42
CA GLU A 28 11.16 14.70 -3.30
C GLU A 28 10.37 14.35 -2.01
N GLU A 29 9.62 13.25 -2.01
CA GLU A 29 8.94 12.74 -0.82
C GLU A 29 9.83 11.74 -0.09
N ALA A 30 10.15 12.03 1.18
CA ALA A 30 10.74 11.05 2.09
C ALA A 30 9.70 10.00 2.50
N ILE A 31 10.07 8.72 2.42
CA ILE A 31 9.23 7.55 2.69
C ILE A 31 9.95 6.66 3.72
N ASP A 32 9.30 6.40 4.85
CA ASP A 32 9.85 5.58 5.93
C ASP A 32 10.02 4.12 5.50
N ILE A 33 9.01 3.55 4.82
CA ILE A 33 9.03 2.17 4.32
C ILE A 33 8.49 2.13 2.89
N HIS A 34 9.28 1.56 1.98
CA HIS A 34 8.84 1.09 0.69
C HIS A 34 8.86 -0.44 0.68
N ALA A 35 7.71 -1.06 0.42
CA ALA A 35 7.61 -2.52 0.38
C ALA A 35 7.07 -2.98 -0.98
N ARG A 36 7.67 -4.02 -1.56
CA ARG A 36 7.30 -4.56 -2.87
C ARG A 36 7.02 -6.05 -2.81
N PHE A 37 5.95 -6.45 -3.48
CA PHE A 37 5.56 -7.85 -3.63
C PHE A 37 5.07 -8.11 -5.06
N CYS A 38 5.38 -9.29 -5.58
CA CYS A 38 4.86 -9.79 -6.84
C CYS A 38 4.35 -11.22 -6.63
N ASN A 39 3.10 -11.47 -7.01
CA ASN A 39 2.53 -12.80 -7.09
C ASN A 39 2.34 -13.20 -8.55
N ILE A 40 2.94 -14.33 -8.94
CA ILE A 40 2.83 -14.90 -10.28
C ILE A 40 1.98 -16.17 -10.18
N SER A 41 0.87 -16.19 -10.90
CA SER A 41 -0.05 -17.32 -10.97
C SER A 41 -0.15 -17.82 -12.41
N GLY A 42 -0.36 -19.12 -12.61
CA GLY A 42 -0.66 -19.67 -13.93
C GLY A 42 -1.01 -21.16 -13.91
N ARG A 43 -1.67 -21.65 -14.97
CA ARG A 43 -1.95 -23.07 -15.17
C ARG A 43 -1.05 -23.62 -16.27
N THR A 44 -0.45 -24.79 -16.03
CA THR A 44 0.33 -25.52 -17.03
C THR A 44 -0.55 -26.61 -17.63
N PHE A 45 -0.78 -26.61 -18.94
CA PHE A 45 -1.29 -27.79 -19.64
C PHE A 45 -0.10 -28.56 -20.24
N ILE A 46 -0.24 -29.89 -20.29
CA ILE A 46 0.84 -30.88 -20.36
C ILE A 46 1.50 -30.95 -21.77
N THR A 47 0.99 -30.26 -22.79
CA THR A 47 1.45 -30.42 -24.18
C THR A 47 2.25 -29.23 -24.74
N LYS A 48 3.10 -29.48 -25.74
CA LYS A 48 4.07 -28.53 -26.31
C LYS A 48 3.46 -27.27 -26.98
N ASN A 49 2.15 -27.21 -27.17
CA ASN A 49 1.45 -26.12 -27.88
C ASN A 49 0.48 -25.31 -26.99
N ASP A 50 0.43 -25.58 -25.69
CA ASP A 50 -0.51 -24.90 -24.81
C ASP A 50 0.01 -23.51 -24.40
N VAL A 51 -0.74 -22.47 -24.75
CA VAL A 51 -0.51 -21.09 -24.30
C VAL A 51 -0.61 -21.06 -22.78
N VAL A 52 0.48 -20.66 -22.13
CA VAL A 52 0.54 -20.49 -20.68
C VAL A 52 -0.23 -19.23 -20.30
N ASP A 53 -1.39 -19.39 -19.67
CA ASP A 53 -2.05 -18.30 -18.95
C ASP A 53 -1.20 -17.97 -17.71
N ARG A 54 -0.34 -16.96 -17.83
CA ARG A 54 0.46 -16.37 -16.74
C ARG A 54 -0.16 -15.03 -16.34
N TYR A 55 -0.33 -14.82 -15.04
CA TYR A 55 -0.90 -13.60 -14.49
C TYR A 55 -0.03 -13.07 -13.36
N GLU A 56 0.32 -11.79 -13.45
CA GLU A 56 1.17 -11.12 -12.48
C GLU A 56 0.35 -10.08 -11.71
N ASN A 57 0.45 -10.15 -10.38
CA ASN A 57 -0.18 -9.20 -9.47
C ASN A 57 0.89 -8.53 -8.62
N TYR A 58 1.00 -7.22 -8.70
CA TYR A 58 2.00 -6.44 -7.99
C TYR A 58 1.37 -5.67 -6.82
N GLU A 59 2.09 -5.55 -5.72
CA GLU A 59 1.74 -4.66 -4.62
C GLU A 59 2.95 -3.81 -4.19
N TYR A 60 2.74 -2.50 -4.14
CA TYR A 60 3.72 -1.52 -3.72
C TYR A 60 3.15 -0.74 -2.54
N CYS A 61 3.78 -0.83 -1.38
CA CYS A 61 3.39 -0.09 -0.18
C CYS A 61 4.36 1.08 0.05
N TYR A 62 3.82 2.27 0.33
CA TYR A 62 4.56 3.47 0.67
C TYR A 62 4.05 3.96 2.02
N VAL A 63 4.89 3.92 3.05
CA VAL A 63 4.54 4.31 4.42
C VAL A 63 5.24 5.61 4.78
N LYS A 64 4.48 6.56 5.32
CA LYS A 64 5.00 7.84 5.81
C LYS A 64 4.40 8.24 7.15
N ARG A 65 5.22 8.76 8.05
CA ARG A 65 4.80 9.31 9.35
C ARG A 65 4.62 10.82 9.33
N PHE A 66 3.65 11.31 10.11
CA PHE A 66 3.47 12.72 10.43
C PHE A 66 3.00 12.85 11.89
N ASP A 67 3.36 13.91 12.60
CA ASP A 67 2.78 14.14 13.93
C ASP A 67 1.27 14.42 13.83
N THR A 68 0.91 15.49 13.13
CA THR A 68 -0.46 15.88 12.82
C THR A 68 -0.73 15.76 11.33
N VAL A 69 -1.79 15.07 10.95
CA VAL A 69 -2.21 14.87 9.57
C VAL A 69 -3.33 15.83 9.22
N THR A 70 -3.07 16.70 8.24
CA THR A 70 -4.03 17.69 7.75
C THR A 70 -4.53 17.36 6.35
N GLU A 71 -5.60 18.02 5.90
CA GLU A 71 -6.13 17.85 4.55
C GLU A 71 -5.07 18.13 3.47
N GLU A 72 -4.21 19.13 3.67
CA GLU A 72 -3.13 19.49 2.72
C GLU A 72 -2.11 18.35 2.61
N LYS A 73 -1.74 17.72 3.73
CA LYS A 73 -0.83 16.56 3.74
C LYS A 73 -1.45 15.36 3.02
N ILE A 74 -2.76 15.12 3.21
CA ILE A 74 -3.48 14.08 2.47
C ILE A 74 -3.51 14.39 0.98
N ALA A 75 -3.75 15.65 0.59
CA ALA A 75 -3.78 16.05 -0.81
C ALA A 75 -2.40 15.89 -1.47
N ALA A 76 -1.33 16.36 -0.82
CA ALA A 76 0.04 16.22 -1.30
C ALA A 76 0.43 14.74 -1.46
N TYR A 77 0.22 13.93 -0.41
CA TYR A 77 0.55 12.50 -0.46
C TYR A 77 -0.33 11.74 -1.46
N GLY A 78 -1.60 12.10 -1.60
CA GLY A 78 -2.47 11.58 -2.65
C GLY A 78 -1.96 11.92 -4.05
N GLY A 79 -1.44 13.13 -4.26
CA GLY A 79 -0.75 13.54 -5.49
C GLY A 79 0.47 12.67 -5.78
N PHE A 80 1.32 12.43 -4.78
CA PHE A 80 2.45 11.50 -4.89
C PHE A 80 1.99 10.08 -5.30
N LEU A 81 1.00 9.50 -4.62
CA LEU A 81 0.50 8.15 -4.94
C LEU A 81 -0.10 8.06 -6.35
N LYS A 82 -0.82 9.11 -6.76
CA LYS A 82 -1.34 9.21 -8.13
C LYS A 82 -0.19 9.26 -9.14
N ARG A 83 0.86 10.01 -8.86
CA ARG A 83 2.05 10.08 -9.71
C ARG A 83 2.71 8.71 -9.86
N ILE A 84 2.89 7.97 -8.77
CA ILE A 84 3.38 6.58 -8.79
C ILE A 84 2.52 5.71 -9.70
N ALA A 85 1.20 5.69 -9.47
CA ALA A 85 0.27 4.85 -10.25
C ALA A 85 0.27 5.20 -11.75
N HIS A 86 0.51 6.46 -12.10
CA HIS A 86 0.45 6.92 -13.49
C HIS A 86 1.79 6.86 -14.22
N GLU A 87 2.91 7.12 -13.55
CA GLU A 87 4.24 7.29 -14.14
C GLU A 87 5.18 6.11 -13.88
N CYS A 88 5.02 5.37 -12.78
CA CYS A 88 5.97 4.31 -12.41
C CYS A 88 5.49 2.89 -12.72
N ILE A 89 4.20 2.73 -13.04
CA ILE A 89 3.61 1.41 -13.31
C ILE A 89 3.55 1.16 -14.82
N GLU A 90 4.43 0.27 -15.26
CA GLU A 90 4.54 -0.20 -16.64
C GLU A 90 4.03 -1.64 -16.76
N PRO A 91 2.78 -1.86 -17.22
CA PRO A 91 2.21 -3.20 -17.29
C PRO A 91 2.84 -4.03 -18.42
N GLY A 92 3.43 -5.16 -18.04
CA GLY A 92 3.86 -6.20 -18.98
C GLY A 92 2.69 -6.93 -19.64
N LYS A 93 2.99 -7.86 -20.55
CA LYS A 93 1.98 -8.67 -21.25
C LYS A 93 1.14 -9.55 -20.30
N ASP A 94 1.74 -10.01 -19.19
CA ASP A 94 1.12 -10.90 -18.21
C ASP A 94 0.57 -10.12 -16.99
N HIS A 95 0.62 -8.78 -17.03
CA HIS A 95 0.16 -7.93 -15.94
C HIS A 95 -1.36 -8.00 -15.79
N MET A 96 -1.81 -8.50 -14.65
CA MET A 96 -3.22 -8.57 -14.29
C MET A 96 -3.62 -7.38 -13.42
N SER A 97 -2.88 -7.11 -12.35
CA SER A 97 -3.19 -5.97 -11.49
C SER A 97 -1.99 -5.43 -10.74
N THR A 98 -2.04 -4.14 -10.43
CA THR A 98 -1.14 -3.49 -9.49
C THR A 98 -1.95 -2.80 -8.39
N TYR A 99 -1.52 -2.94 -7.15
CA TYR A 99 -2.00 -2.15 -6.04
C TYR A 99 -0.92 -1.23 -5.51
N VAL A 100 -1.19 0.07 -5.53
CA VAL A 100 -0.36 1.08 -4.86
C VAL A 100 -1.01 1.39 -3.52
N THR A 101 -0.40 0.94 -2.44
CA THR A 101 -0.90 1.13 -1.08
C THR A 101 -0.14 2.26 -0.39
N GLY A 102 -0.77 3.43 -0.29
CA GLY A 102 -0.25 4.54 0.50
C GLY A 102 -0.74 4.48 1.94
N VAL A 103 0.18 4.56 2.90
CA VAL A 103 -0.09 4.52 4.33
C VAL A 103 0.47 5.76 4.99
N ILE A 104 -0.39 6.55 5.62
CA ILE A 104 0.02 7.62 6.53
C ILE A 104 -0.19 7.15 7.97
N ILE A 105 0.81 7.36 8.81
CA ILE A 105 0.74 7.13 10.27
C ILE A 105 0.78 8.50 10.95
N GLY A 106 -0.29 8.83 11.68
CA GLY A 106 -0.46 10.08 12.40
C GLY A 106 -0.67 9.87 13.89
N ASN A 107 -0.15 10.77 14.74
CA ASN A 107 -0.60 10.81 16.13
C ASN A 107 -2.03 11.36 16.20
N SER A 108 -2.33 12.39 15.41
CA SER A 108 -3.67 12.95 15.25
C SER A 108 -4.01 13.18 13.77
N ILE A 109 -5.27 13.04 13.43
CA ILE A 109 -5.79 13.27 12.08
C ILE A 109 -7.02 14.16 12.19
N ASP A 110 -7.02 15.31 11.52
CA ASP A 110 -8.19 16.19 11.54
C ASP A 110 -9.36 15.63 10.71
N ASP A 111 -10.58 16.11 10.97
CA ASP A 111 -11.78 15.58 10.31
C ASP A 111 -11.82 15.83 8.81
N ASN A 112 -11.16 16.89 8.32
CA ASN A 112 -11.12 17.22 6.90
C ASN A 112 -10.16 16.26 6.16
N ALA A 113 -9.00 15.95 6.73
CA ALA A 113 -8.10 14.90 6.31
C ALA A 113 -8.82 13.54 6.25
N LYS A 114 -9.58 13.17 7.30
CA LYS A 114 -10.37 11.94 7.29
C LYS A 114 -11.38 11.92 6.13
N LYS A 115 -12.06 13.04 5.86
CA LYS A 115 -12.99 13.17 4.72
C LYS A 115 -12.25 13.07 3.39
N ALA A 116 -11.09 13.71 3.24
CA ALA A 116 -10.27 13.67 2.05
C ALA A 116 -9.80 12.25 1.72
N VAL A 117 -9.30 11.50 2.72
CA VAL A 117 -8.92 10.08 2.56
C VAL A 117 -10.11 9.25 2.09
N ARG A 118 -11.29 9.42 2.71
CA ARG A 118 -12.51 8.67 2.32
C ARG A 118 -12.95 8.96 0.89
N LYS A 119 -12.80 10.20 0.42
CA LYS A 119 -13.15 10.65 -0.94
C LYS A 119 -12.09 10.29 -1.99
N TYR A 120 -10.85 10.05 -1.58
CA TYR A 120 -9.75 9.78 -2.50
C TYR A 120 -10.02 8.57 -3.39
N SER A 121 -9.83 8.72 -4.69
CA SER A 121 -9.98 7.65 -5.68
C SER A 121 -8.95 7.83 -6.78
N CYS A 122 -8.19 6.78 -7.07
CA CYS A 122 -7.26 6.75 -8.19
C CYS A 122 -7.15 5.31 -8.68
N SER A 123 -7.53 5.13 -9.94
CA SER A 123 -7.49 3.87 -10.66
C SER A 123 -7.08 4.16 -12.09
N LYS A 124 -6.26 3.29 -12.69
CA LYS A 124 -5.81 3.38 -14.08
C LYS A 124 -5.99 2.03 -14.75
N ALA A 125 -6.80 1.97 -15.78
CA ALA A 125 -6.94 0.79 -16.63
C ALA A 125 -5.95 0.88 -17.79
N TYR A 126 -5.39 -0.26 -18.19
CA TYR A 126 -4.43 -0.31 -19.29
C TYR A 126 -5.01 -1.11 -20.46
N LEU A 127 -4.95 -0.51 -21.65
CA LEU A 127 -5.43 -1.10 -22.90
C LEU A 127 -6.86 -1.68 -22.75
N PHE A 128 -7.82 -0.86 -22.33
CA PHE A 128 -9.20 -1.31 -22.06
C PHE A 128 -9.29 -2.54 -21.12
N TYR A 129 -8.42 -2.60 -20.11
CA TYR A 129 -8.24 -3.71 -19.16
C TYR A 129 -7.59 -4.98 -19.73
N LEU A 130 -7.23 -5.05 -21.02
CA LEU A 130 -6.50 -6.19 -21.57
C LEU A 130 -5.09 -6.32 -20.99
N ARG A 131 -4.51 -5.23 -20.47
CA ARG A 131 -3.24 -5.25 -19.73
C ARG A 131 -3.44 -4.96 -18.25
N GLY A 132 -4.60 -5.33 -17.72
CA GLY A 132 -4.94 -5.17 -16.31
C GLY A 132 -5.20 -3.74 -15.89
N TRP A 133 -5.09 -3.50 -14.59
CA TRP A 133 -5.36 -2.19 -13.97
C TRP A 133 -4.43 -1.92 -12.79
N CYS A 134 -4.33 -0.66 -12.40
CA CYS A 134 -3.68 -0.20 -11.17
C CYS A 134 -4.72 0.50 -10.30
N ASP A 135 -4.83 0.13 -9.02
CA ASP A 135 -5.69 0.77 -8.03
C ASP A 135 -4.87 1.32 -6.86
N VAL A 136 -5.18 2.55 -6.44
CA VAL A 136 -4.58 3.15 -5.24
C VAL A 136 -5.44 2.91 -4.00
N ARG A 137 -4.84 2.24 -3.02
CA ARG A 137 -5.38 2.06 -1.67
C ARG A 137 -4.75 3.12 -0.77
N PHE A 138 -5.56 4.00 -0.20
CA PHE A 138 -5.07 5.03 0.72
C PHE A 138 -5.57 4.71 2.13
N ILE A 139 -4.64 4.49 3.05
CA ILE A 139 -4.85 4.23 4.47
C ILE A 139 -4.23 5.35 5.30
N CYS A 140 -4.95 5.76 6.35
CA CYS A 140 -4.47 6.65 7.38
C CYS A 140 -4.72 6.01 8.75
N VAL A 141 -3.67 5.98 9.56
CA VAL A 141 -3.65 5.36 10.89
C VAL A 141 -3.57 6.48 11.92
N ASP A 142 -4.64 6.67 12.69
CA ASP A 142 -4.70 7.61 13.80
C ASP A 142 -4.35 6.86 15.09
N LEU A 143 -3.15 7.11 15.62
CA LEU A 143 -2.64 6.40 16.79
C LEU A 143 -3.33 6.80 18.09
N ASN A 144 -3.65 8.08 18.26
CA ASN A 144 -4.30 8.55 19.50
C ASN A 144 -5.74 8.06 19.59
N ASN A 145 -6.48 8.06 18.48
CA ASN A 145 -7.87 7.62 18.45
C ASN A 145 -8.04 6.13 18.13
N ASN A 146 -6.94 5.40 17.90
CA ASN A 146 -6.96 4.00 17.49
C ASN A 146 -7.87 3.75 16.26
N GLU A 147 -7.85 4.69 15.31
CA GLU A 147 -8.74 4.71 14.16
C GLU A 147 -7.97 4.42 12.86
N ILE A 148 -8.56 3.58 12.01
CA ILE A 148 -8.07 3.36 10.65
C ILE A 148 -9.08 3.94 9.65
N ILE A 149 -8.63 4.97 8.93
CA ILE A 149 -9.39 5.63 7.88
C ILE A 149 -8.86 5.13 6.53
N THR A 150 -9.76 4.78 5.63
CA THR A 150 -9.37 4.30 4.30
C THR A 150 -10.25 4.91 3.23
N ASN A 151 -9.72 5.00 2.01
CA ASN A 151 -10.55 5.14 0.82
C ASN A 151 -11.32 3.83 0.53
N LYS A 152 -12.17 3.85 -0.52
CA LYS A 152 -12.97 2.67 -0.91
C LYS A 152 -12.12 1.44 -1.19
N ALA A 153 -11.02 1.59 -1.95
CA ALA A 153 -10.12 0.49 -2.30
C ALA A 153 -9.39 -0.07 -1.07
N GLY A 154 -8.94 0.81 -0.17
CA GLY A 154 -8.20 0.44 1.05
C GLY A 154 -9.02 -0.35 2.08
N LYS A 155 -10.36 -0.34 2.00
CA LYS A 155 -11.22 -1.14 2.90
C LYS A 155 -10.86 -2.63 2.89
N ARG A 156 -10.41 -3.16 1.75
CA ARG A 156 -10.03 -4.57 1.57
C ARG A 156 -8.84 -5.00 2.42
N VAL A 157 -7.94 -4.06 2.75
CA VAL A 157 -6.72 -4.31 3.51
C VAL A 157 -6.75 -3.70 4.91
N LYS A 158 -7.86 -3.06 5.31
CA LYS A 158 -8.01 -2.36 6.59
C LYS A 158 -7.55 -3.19 7.81
N LYS A 159 -7.83 -4.49 7.82
CA LYS A 159 -7.46 -5.40 8.93
C LYS A 159 -5.95 -5.50 9.14
N VAL A 160 -5.14 -5.40 8.08
CA VAL A 160 -3.67 -5.46 8.17
C VAL A 160 -3.12 -4.33 9.04
N TYR A 161 -3.76 -3.16 8.93
CA TYR A 161 -3.33 -1.91 9.56
C TYR A 161 -3.93 -1.67 10.95
N GLN A 162 -4.78 -2.58 11.46
CA GLN A 162 -5.29 -2.47 12.82
C GLN A 162 -4.14 -2.39 13.84
N LEU A 163 -4.26 -1.51 14.83
CA LEU A 163 -3.28 -1.36 15.88
C LEU A 163 -3.35 -2.62 16.75
N THR A 164 -2.34 -3.46 16.61
CA THR A 164 -2.18 -4.68 17.40
C THR A 164 -0.84 -4.57 18.12
N PRO A 165 -0.80 -4.62 19.46
CA PRO A 165 0.45 -4.67 20.19
C PRO A 165 1.27 -5.89 19.75
N LEU A 166 2.61 -5.79 19.76
CA LEU A 166 3.45 -6.98 19.61
C LEU A 166 3.16 -7.93 20.76
N ASN A 167 2.69 -9.13 20.44
CA ASN A 167 2.76 -10.22 21.41
C ASN A 167 4.24 -10.55 21.63
N LYS A 168 4.80 -10.17 22.78
CA LYS A 168 6.11 -10.62 23.27
C LYS A 168 6.10 -12.11 23.68
N LYS A 169 5.43 -12.99 22.93
CA LYS A 169 5.41 -14.44 23.19
C LYS A 169 6.04 -15.18 22.02
N GLY A 170 7.25 -15.68 22.25
CA GLY A 170 8.00 -16.51 21.31
C GLY A 170 9.46 -16.81 21.70
N VAL A 171 9.83 -16.77 22.98
CA VAL A 171 10.99 -17.55 23.46
C VAL A 171 10.39 -18.83 24.02
N ILE A 172 10.34 -19.88 23.21
CA ILE A 172 10.17 -21.24 23.70
C ILE A 172 11.59 -21.77 23.85
N LYS A 173 11.92 -22.14 25.09
CA LYS A 173 13.13 -22.87 25.47
C LYS A 173 13.27 -24.18 24.70
#